data_AF-A0A6N9RDE2-F1
#
_entry.id   AF-A0A6N9RDE2-F1
#
_cell.length_a   1.000
_cell.length_b   1.000
_cell.length_c   1.000
_cell.angle_alpha   90.00
_cell.angle_beta   90.00
_cell.angle_gamma   90.00
#
_symmetry.space_group_name_H-M   'P 1'
#
loop_
_entity.id
_entity.type
_entity.pdbx_description
1 polymer ?
#
loop_
_entity_poly.entity_id
_entity_poly.type
_entity_poly.pdbx_seq_one_letter_code
_entity_poly.pdbx_strand_id
1 'polypeptide(L)'
;MTVCATPTPVDVRKLALHDRYPVASAAFNLLDAGESMELVHDQDLKTLKRLFESSLPGKFSWVGVEQGPAVWRASITRLKSGHGNGGCCGGCGGA
;
A
#
# COMPACT_ATOMS: atom_id res chain seq x y z
N MET A 1 -19.52 8.45 15.08
CA MET A 1 -19.91 7.21 14.39
C MET A 1 -18.64 6.66 13.75
N THR A 2 -17.93 5.77 14.45
CA THR A 2 -16.72 5.14 13.92
C THR A 2 -17.18 4.02 13.01
N VAL A 3 -17.14 4.23 11.69
CA VAL A 3 -17.36 3.14 10.74
C VAL A 3 -16.22 2.14 10.95
N CYS A 4 -16.56 0.90 11.28
CA CYS A 4 -15.66 -0.23 11.16
C CYS A 4 -15.38 -0.41 9.66
N ALA A 5 -14.38 0.31 9.15
CA ALA A 5 -13.97 0.25 7.75
C ALA A 5 -13.63 -1.21 7.45
N THR A 6 -14.54 -1.89 6.76
CA THR A 6 -14.34 -3.24 6.28
C THR A 6 -13.35 -3.09 5.14
N PRO A 7 -12.10 -3.57 5.29
CA PRO A 7 -11.09 -3.29 4.29
C PRO A 7 -11.50 -3.98 2.99
N THR A 8 -11.57 -3.22 1.89
CA THR A 8 -11.96 -3.77 0.59
C THR A 8 -10.91 -4.77 0.12
N PRO A 9 -11.26 -6.05 -0.11
CA PRO A 9 -10.30 -7.03 -0.59
C PRO A 9 -10.01 -6.80 -2.08
N VAL A 10 -8.77 -6.42 -2.37
CA VAL A 10 -8.20 -6.30 -3.70
C VAL A 10 -7.45 -7.59 -4.02
N ASP A 11 -8.13 -8.46 -4.77
CA ASP A 11 -7.55 -9.73 -5.22
C ASP A 11 -6.80 -9.53 -6.55
N VAL A 12 -5.47 -9.52 -6.48
CA VAL A 12 -4.61 -9.31 -7.66
C VAL A 12 -4.21 -10.63 -8.33
N ARG A 13 -4.65 -11.78 -7.81
CA ARG A 13 -4.33 -13.11 -8.38
C ARG A 13 -4.96 -13.30 -9.76
N LYS A 14 -6.11 -12.65 -9.99
CA LYS A 14 -6.84 -12.67 -11.26
C LYS A 14 -6.25 -11.72 -12.31
N LEU A 15 -5.32 -10.85 -11.92
CA LEU A 15 -4.70 -9.86 -12.79
C LEU A 15 -3.33 -10.36 -13.27
N ALA A 16 -2.97 -9.99 -14.50
CA ALA A 16 -1.64 -10.24 -15.04
C ALA A 16 -0.58 -9.58 -14.15
N LEU A 17 0.59 -10.21 -13.98
CA LEU A 17 1.66 -9.74 -13.09
C LEU A 17 2.00 -8.25 -13.27
N HIS A 18 2.00 -7.78 -14.52
CA HIS A 18 2.23 -6.39 -14.88
C HIS A 18 1.15 -5.44 -14.32
N ASP A 19 -0.12 -5.85 -14.35
CA ASP A 19 -1.25 -5.02 -13.93
C ASP A 19 -1.50 -5.05 -12.42
N ARG A 20 -0.91 -5.99 -11.68
CA ARG A 20 -1.11 -6.13 -10.23
C ARG A 20 -0.73 -4.87 -9.47
N TYR A 21 0.43 -4.30 -9.77
CA TYR A 21 0.91 -3.07 -9.12
C TYR A 21 0.10 -1.82 -9.51
N PRO A 22 -0.10 -1.49 -10.80
CA PRO A 22 -0.86 -0.30 -11.17
C PRO A 22 -2.32 -0.36 -10.68
N VAL A 23 -2.97 -1.54 -10.69
CA VAL A 23 -4.32 -1.66 -10.15
C VAL A 23 -4.35 -1.52 -8.62
N ALA A 24 -3.45 -2.18 -7.89
CA ALA A 24 -3.38 -2.08 -6.43
C ALA A 24 -3.03 -0.65 -5.97
N SER A 25 -2.08 0.01 -6.63
CA SER A 25 -1.70 1.38 -6.33
C SER A 25 -2.79 2.39 -6.70
N ALA A 26 -3.49 2.20 -7.82
CA ALA A 26 -4.63 3.03 -8.20
C ALA A 26 -5.77 2.88 -7.18
N ALA A 27 -6.13 1.64 -6.81
CA ALA A 27 -7.14 1.38 -5.80
C ALA A 27 -6.75 1.98 -4.43
N PHE A 28 -5.48 1.88 -4.05
CA PHE A 28 -4.95 2.53 -2.85
C PHE A 28 -5.04 4.07 -2.92
N ASN A 29 -4.77 4.66 -4.08
CA ASN A 29 -4.84 6.12 -4.27
C ASN A 29 -6.28 6.65 -4.24
N LEU A 30 -7.28 5.79 -4.44
CA LEU A 30 -8.70 6.10 -4.30
C LEU A 30 -9.19 6.06 -2.84
N LEU A 31 -8.47 5.36 -1.94
CA LEU A 31 -8.84 5.30 -0.52
C LEU A 31 -8.72 6.66 0.15
N ASP A 32 -9.60 7.00 1.08
CA ASP A 32 -9.46 8.20 1.88
C ASP A 32 -8.46 7.99 3.04
N ALA A 33 -8.03 9.10 3.64
CA ALA A 33 -7.04 9.04 4.70
C ALA A 33 -7.62 8.45 6.00
N GLY A 34 -7.15 7.26 6.37
CA GLY A 34 -7.70 6.43 7.46
C GLY A 34 -8.43 5.18 6.97
N GLU A 35 -8.65 5.05 5.66
CA GLU A 35 -9.18 3.82 5.08
C GLU A 35 -8.08 2.77 4.87
N SER A 36 -8.50 1.51 4.87
CA SER A 36 -7.63 0.36 4.67
C SER A 36 -8.20 -0.56 3.60
N MET A 37 -7.30 -1.25 2.90
CA MET A 37 -7.64 -2.29 1.94
C MET A 37 -6.83 -3.55 2.18
N GLU A 38 -7.33 -4.69 1.74
CA GLU A 38 -6.61 -5.96 1.82
C GLU A 38 -6.10 -6.36 0.45
N LEU A 39 -4.79 -6.46 0.29
CA LEU A 39 -4.16 -6.98 -0.91
C LEU A 39 -3.98 -8.50 -0.77
N VAL A 40 -4.60 -9.27 -1.67
CA VAL A 40 -4.51 -10.74 -1.71
C VAL A 40 -3.69 -11.17 -2.93
N HIS A 41 -2.60 -11.89 -2.70
CA HIS A 41 -1.70 -12.38 -3.75
C HIS A 41 -1.28 -13.83 -3.49
N ASP A 42 -1.02 -14.59 -4.54
CA ASP A 42 -0.54 -15.98 -4.51
C ASP A 42 0.99 -16.12 -4.28
N GLN A 43 1.71 -15.02 -4.06
CA GLN A 43 3.17 -14.99 -3.93
C GLN A 43 3.59 -13.93 -2.91
N ASP A 44 4.88 -13.95 -2.55
CA ASP A 44 5.46 -13.07 -1.54
C ASP A 44 5.23 -11.58 -1.87
N LEU A 45 4.56 -10.91 -0.93
CA LEU A 45 4.16 -9.51 -1.07
C LEU A 45 5.30 -8.52 -0.77
N LYS A 46 6.51 -8.96 -0.38
CA LYS A 46 7.62 -8.04 -0.04
C LYS A 46 8.05 -7.22 -1.24
N THR A 47 7.99 -7.78 -2.45
CA THR A 47 8.31 -7.05 -3.68
C THR A 47 7.31 -5.91 -3.89
N LEU A 48 6.02 -6.19 -3.72
CA LEU A 48 4.95 -5.20 -3.80
C LEU A 48 5.10 -4.13 -2.70
N LYS A 49 5.35 -4.55 -1.46
CA LYS A 49 5.63 -3.64 -0.34
C LYS A 49 6.77 -2.68 -0.67
N ARG A 50 7.89 -3.17 -1.21
CA ARG A 50 9.03 -2.32 -1.60
C ARG A 50 8.66 -1.30 -2.68
N LEU A 51 7.91 -1.70 -3.70
CA LEU A 51 7.45 -0.77 -4.74
C LEU A 51 6.57 0.35 -4.14
N PHE A 52 5.67 -0.02 -3.23
CA PHE A 52 4.88 0.94 -2.46
C PHE A 52 5.77 1.85 -1.59
N GLU A 53 6.75 1.30 -0.87
CA GLU A 53 7.68 2.09 -0.04
C GLU A 53 8.48 3.10 -0.88
N SER A 54 8.90 2.71 -2.09
CA SER A 54 9.58 3.62 -3.03
C SER A 54 8.65 4.69 -3.61
N SER A 55 7.40 4.34 -3.91
CA SER A 55 6.44 5.28 -4.53
C SER A 55 5.73 6.19 -3.51
N LEU A 56 5.55 5.73 -2.27
CA LEU A 56 4.71 6.34 -1.24
C LEU A 56 5.37 6.26 0.15
N PRO A 57 6.62 6.74 0.34
CA PRO A 57 7.32 6.61 1.61
C PRO A 57 6.56 7.31 2.74
N GLY A 58 6.25 6.57 3.81
CA GLY A 58 5.60 7.10 5.02
C GLY A 58 4.13 7.52 4.86
N LYS A 59 3.48 7.20 3.72
CA LYS A 59 2.07 7.56 3.47
C LYS A 59 1.09 6.41 3.66
N PHE A 60 1.60 5.22 3.95
CA PHE A 60 0.80 4.02 4.17
C PHE A 60 1.35 3.18 5.31
N SER A 61 0.49 2.37 5.90
CA SER A 61 0.86 1.31 6.82
C SER A 61 0.66 -0.03 6.13
N TRP A 62 1.57 -0.98 6.34
CA TRP A 62 1.51 -2.31 5.76
C TRP A 62 1.50 -3.35 6.89
N VAL A 63 0.41 -4.11 6.98
CA VAL A 63 0.21 -5.15 8.00
C VAL A 63 0.03 -6.48 7.29
N GLY A 64 0.97 -7.41 7.47
CA GLY A 64 0.84 -8.76 6.92
C GLY A 64 -0.17 -9.57 7.73
N VAL A 65 -1.39 -9.73 7.20
CA VAL A 65 -2.48 -10.48 7.85
C VAL A 65 -2.26 -11.98 7.69
N GLU A 66 -1.84 -12.40 6.50
CA GLU A 66 -1.66 -13.81 6.16
C GLU A 66 -0.37 -13.97 5.35
N GLN A 67 0.50 -14.88 5.78
CA GLN A 67 1.80 -15.13 5.19
C GLN A 67 1.97 -16.64 5.00
N GLY A 68 1.23 -17.22 4.04
CA GLY A 68 1.27 -18.65 3.75
C GLY A 68 1.91 -18.96 2.40
N PRO A 69 2.40 -20.18 2.15
CA PRO A 69 2.79 -20.60 0.80
C PRO A 69 1.60 -20.73 -0.17
N ALA A 70 0.36 -20.78 0.37
CA ALA A 70 -0.87 -20.89 -0.42
C ALA A 70 -1.48 -19.51 -0.74
N VAL A 71 -1.48 -18.58 0.21
CA VAL A 71 -2.05 -17.23 0.06
C VAL A 71 -1.26 -16.25 0.91
N TRP A 72 -0.95 -15.10 0.32
CA TRP A 72 -0.39 -13.95 0.99
C TRP A 72 -1.42 -12.83 1.04
N ARG A 73 -1.70 -12.31 2.23
CA ARG A 73 -2.62 -11.20 2.45
C ARG A 73 -1.95 -10.12 3.26
N ALA A 74 -2.05 -8.89 2.78
CA ALA A 74 -1.60 -7.72 3.53
C ALA A 74 -2.69 -6.66 3.58
N SER A 75 -2.93 -6.12 4.76
CA SER A 75 -3.74 -4.94 4.94
C SER A 75 -2.87 -3.70 4.75
N ILE A 76 -3.24 -2.86 3.80
CA ILE A 76 -2.60 -1.59 3.50
C ILE A 76 -3.54 -0.48 3.96
N THR A 77 -3.11 0.32 4.92
CA THR A 77 -3.89 1.46 5.43
C THR A 77 -3.31 2.75 4.89
N ARG A 78 -4.16 3.59 4.29
CA ARG A 78 -3.74 4.93 3.88
C ARG A 78 -3.63 5.81 5.11
N LEU A 79 -2.41 6.23 5.43
CA LEU A 79 -2.18 7.13 6.54
C LEU A 79 -2.51 8.54 6.07
N LYS A 80 -3.25 9.28 6.91
CA LYS A 80 -3.33 10.73 6.75
C LYS A 80 -1.91 11.23 6.98
N SER A 81 -1.20 11.59 5.91
CA SER A 81 0.14 12.18 6.01
C SER A 81 0.00 13.48 6.79
N GLY A 82 0.06 13.38 8.12
CA GLY A 82 0.15 14.51 9.00
C GLY A 82 1.48 15.15 8.69
N HIS A 83 1.45 16.36 8.16
CA HIS A 83 2.64 17.20 8.14
C HIS A 83 3.00 17.47 9.60
N GLY A 84 3.94 16.67 10.12
CA GLY A 84 4.25 16.61 11.53
C GLY A 84 5.70 16.18 11.72
N ASN A 85 6.60 17.13 11.45
CA ASN A 85 7.98 17.24 11.94
C ASN A 85 9.14 16.59 11.13
N GLY A 86 9.83 17.42 10.33
CA GLY A 86 11.29 17.40 10.06
C GLY A 86 11.82 16.26 9.17
N GLY A 87 12.39 16.48 7.98
CA GLY A 87 12.93 17.70 7.42
C GLY A 87 13.42 17.53 5.98
N CYS A 88 13.64 18.71 5.38
CA CYS A 88 14.33 18.97 4.13
C CYS A 88 15.68 18.23 4.03
N CYS A 89 15.94 17.51 2.92
CA CYS A 89 17.22 17.50 2.19
C CYS A 89 17.11 16.61 0.93
N GLY A 90 17.38 17.16 -0.25
CA GLY A 90 17.60 16.33 -1.45
C GLY A 90 17.47 17.05 -2.79
N GLY A 91 18.43 17.92 -3.13
CA GLY A 91 18.76 18.20 -4.53
C GLY A 91 18.72 19.67 -4.96
N CYS A 92 19.62 20.51 -4.42
CA CYS A 92 20.03 21.72 -5.14
C CYS A 92 21.15 21.30 -6.11
N GLY A 93 20.88 21.31 -7.41
CA GLY A 93 21.85 21.04 -8.46
C GLY A 93 22.07 22.28 -9.32
N GLY A 94 23.34 22.68 -9.46
CA GLY A 94 23.88 23.33 -10.66
C GLY A 94 24.11 24.84 -10.62
N ALA A 95 25.35 25.24 -10.32
CA ALA A 95 26.24 26.04 -11.20
C ALA A 95 27.60 26.24 -10.52
#